data_AF-A0A829N7Z2-F1
#
_entry.id   AF-A0A829N7Z2-F1
#
_cell.length_a   1.000
_cell.length_b   1.000
_cell.length_c   1.000
_cell.angle_alpha   90.00
_cell.angle_beta   90.00
_cell.angle_gamma   90.00
#
_symmetry.space_group_name_H-M   'P 1'
#
loop_
_entity.id
_entity.type
_entity.pdbx_description
1 polymer ?
#
loop_
_entity_poly.entity_id
_entity_poly.type
_entity_poly.pdbx_seq_one_letter_code
_entity_poly.pdbx_strand_id
1 'polypeptide(L)'
;MSATGFADLDADYTAIIDAWTAELHAVMPAIEEWWGALQQRLNASGENIANLHWPAGLVAHPRILAIYRKHYFKVHGLNLERYARQTDDDDEDDESNWGEDGDEADASGPVPPNLLLVEMMSEYDTELFKYFKYFVYVPIGEDPSLEMC
;
A
#
# COMPACT_ATOMS: atom_id res chain seq x y z
N MET A 1 7.02 9.33 17.99
CA MET A 1 6.54 8.44 16.91
C MET A 1 7.29 7.12 17.05
N SER A 2 6.71 6.17 17.79
CA SER A 2 7.23 4.80 17.81
C SER A 2 7.06 4.23 16.41
N ALA A 3 8.14 3.73 15.80
CA ALA A 3 8.04 3.06 14.52
C ALA A 3 7.37 1.72 14.77
N THR A 4 6.08 1.61 14.47
CA THR A 4 5.33 0.34 14.51
C THR A 4 6.08 -0.65 13.63
N GLY A 5 6.74 -1.64 14.25
CA GLY A 5 7.41 -2.71 13.51
C GLY A 5 6.38 -3.69 12.94
N PHE A 6 6.76 -4.48 11.93
CA PHE A 6 5.86 -5.50 11.39
C PHE A 6 5.31 -6.46 12.45
N ALA A 7 6.12 -6.75 13.47
CA ALA A 7 5.75 -7.61 14.58
C ALA A 7 4.62 -7.05 15.48
N ASP A 8 4.38 -5.74 15.42
CA ASP A 8 3.38 -5.04 16.23
C ASP A 8 2.08 -4.77 15.46
N LEU A 9 1.98 -5.23 14.20
CA LEU A 9 0.77 -5.12 13.41
C LEU A 9 -0.31 -6.07 13.93
N ASP A 10 -1.54 -5.56 14.02
CA ASP A 10 -2.68 -6.41 14.33
C ASP A 10 -3.08 -7.35 13.17
N ALA A 11 -4.07 -8.20 13.48
CA ALA A 11 -4.56 -9.22 12.57
C ALA A 11 -5.24 -8.65 11.30
N ASP A 12 -5.88 -7.48 11.36
CA ASP A 12 -6.57 -6.90 10.21
C ASP A 12 -5.55 -6.39 9.19
N TYR A 13 -4.50 -5.70 9.64
CA TYR A 13 -3.40 -5.27 8.75
C TYR A 13 -2.65 -6.47 8.18
N THR A 14 -2.40 -7.49 9.01
CA THR A 14 -1.76 -8.74 8.56
C THR A 14 -2.59 -9.41 7.46
N ALA A 15 -3.91 -9.48 7.60
CA ALA A 15 -4.80 -10.05 6.59
C ALA A 15 -4.76 -9.27 5.25
N ILE A 16 -4.58 -7.94 5.31
CA ILE A 16 -4.39 -7.13 4.09
C ILE A 16 -3.05 -7.47 3.43
N ILE A 17 -1.97 -7.60 4.19
CA ILE A 17 -0.64 -7.97 3.68
C ILE A 17 -0.66 -9.35 3.02
N ASP A 18 -1.31 -10.34 3.65
CA ASP A 18 -1.42 -11.69 3.11
C ASP A 18 -2.17 -11.70 1.77
N ALA A 19 -3.29 -10.95 1.68
CA ALA A 19 -4.04 -10.84 0.44
C ALA A 19 -3.28 -10.08 -0.65
N TRP A 20 -2.56 -9.01 -0.28
CA TRP A 20 -1.71 -8.22 -1.17
C TRP A 20 -0.59 -9.06 -1.78
N THR A 21 0.19 -9.75 -0.95
CA THR A 21 1.31 -10.59 -1.39
C THR A 21 0.85 -11.77 -2.22
N ALA A 22 -0.24 -12.44 -1.83
CA ALA A 22 -0.81 -13.55 -2.59
C ALA A 22 -1.24 -13.12 -4.01
N GLU A 23 -1.90 -11.96 -4.14
CA GLU A 23 -2.29 -11.43 -5.44
C GLU A 23 -1.08 -11.05 -6.30
N LEU A 24 -0.05 -10.44 -5.70
CA LEU A 24 1.19 -10.13 -6.41
C LEU A 24 1.88 -11.40 -6.93
N HIS A 25 2.12 -12.38 -6.07
CA HIS A 25 2.74 -13.65 -6.47
C HIS A 25 1.99 -14.33 -7.61
N ALA A 26 0.65 -14.27 -7.59
CA ALA A 26 -0.17 -14.86 -8.65
C ALA A 26 0.01 -14.16 -10.01
N VAL A 27 0.29 -12.85 -10.04
CA VAL A 27 0.41 -12.08 -11.31
C VAL A 27 1.85 -11.87 -11.77
N MET A 28 2.82 -11.94 -10.87
CA MET A 28 4.22 -11.61 -11.18
C MET A 28 4.80 -12.42 -12.35
N PRO A 29 4.63 -13.75 -12.46
CA PRO A 29 5.20 -14.51 -13.57
C PRO A 29 4.74 -14.02 -14.95
N ALA A 30 3.45 -13.69 -15.09
CA ALA A 30 2.90 -13.18 -16.35
C ALA A 30 3.42 -11.77 -16.67
N ILE A 31 3.65 -10.94 -15.65
CA ILE A 31 4.18 -9.58 -15.81
C ILE A 31 5.67 -9.61 -16.16
N GLU A 32 6.43 -10.54 -15.58
CA GLU A 32 7.84 -10.78 -15.95
C GLU A 32 7.96 -11.21 -17.42
N GLU A 33 7.10 -12.14 -17.87
CA GLU A 33 7.04 -12.57 -19.27
C GLU A 33 6.70 -11.39 -20.20
N TRP A 34 5.67 -10.60 -19.86
CA TRP A 34 5.28 -9.42 -20.63
C TRP A 34 6.42 -8.41 -20.75
N TRP A 35 7.11 -8.11 -19.65
CA TRP A 35 8.20 -7.15 -19.64
C TRP A 35 9.40 -7.66 -20.43
N GLY A 36 9.72 -8.95 -20.32
CA GLY A 36 10.74 -9.59 -21.13
C GLY A 36 10.44 -9.50 -22.63
N ALA A 37 9.20 -9.75 -23.03
CA ALA A 37 8.76 -9.61 -24.42
C ALA A 37 8.85 -8.16 -24.91
N LEU A 38 8.47 -7.19 -24.07
CA LEU A 38 8.59 -5.76 -24.39
C LEU A 38 10.05 -5.35 -24.57
N GLN A 39 10.95 -5.79 -23.68
CA GLN A 39 12.39 -5.55 -23.78
C GLN A 39 12.97 -6.12 -25.08
N GLN A 40 12.64 -7.36 -25.42
CA GLN A 40 13.11 -7.98 -26.66
C GLN A 40 12.66 -7.20 -27.90
N ARG A 41 11.39 -6.76 -27.92
CA ARG A 41 10.83 -5.98 -29.02
C ARG A 41 11.54 -4.63 -29.20
N LEU A 42 11.79 -3.90 -28.10
CA LEU A 42 12.44 -2.60 -28.14
C LEU A 42 13.92 -2.71 -28.53
N ASN A 43 14.62 -3.71 -28.00
CA ASN A 43 15.99 -3.99 -28.41
C ASN A 43 16.09 -4.31 -29.91
N ALA A 44 15.11 -5.03 -30.46
CA ALA A 44 15.06 -5.32 -31.90
C ALA A 44 14.80 -4.07 -32.76
N SER A 45 14.06 -3.07 -32.26
CA SER A 45 13.85 -1.78 -32.95
C SER A 45 14.98 -0.77 -32.75
N GLY A 46 15.99 -1.09 -31.93
CA GLY A 46 17.06 -0.16 -31.55
C GLY A 46 16.61 0.91 -30.56
N GLU A 47 15.43 0.76 -29.96
CA GLU A 47 14.91 1.66 -28.93
C GLU A 47 15.36 1.20 -27.54
N ASN A 48 15.84 2.13 -26.72
CA ASN A 48 16.20 1.84 -25.34
C ASN A 48 14.94 1.90 -24.47
N ILE A 49 14.72 0.85 -23.65
CA ILE A 49 13.60 0.82 -22.70
C ILE A 49 13.62 1.98 -21.69
N ALA A 50 14.80 2.54 -21.41
CA ALA A 50 14.96 3.74 -20.58
C ALA A 50 14.34 5.01 -21.21
N ASN A 51 14.07 5.00 -22.51
CA ASN A 51 13.41 6.11 -23.22
C ASN A 51 11.89 6.01 -23.17
N LEU A 52 11.31 4.96 -22.58
CA LEU A 52 9.87 4.88 -22.39
C LEU A 52 9.44 5.87 -21.32
N HIS A 53 8.54 6.79 -21.68
CA HIS A 53 7.81 7.59 -20.70
C HIS A 53 6.86 6.70 -19.85
N TRP A 54 6.42 5.56 -20.38
CA TRP A 54 5.64 4.52 -19.70
C TRP A 54 5.64 3.23 -20.54
N PRO A 55 5.67 2.02 -19.94
CA PRO A 55 5.81 1.69 -18.51
C PRO A 55 7.27 1.72 -18.00
N ALA A 56 7.46 2.14 -16.74
CA ALA A 56 8.75 2.21 -16.06
C ALA A 56 8.99 1.00 -15.15
N GLY A 57 9.29 -0.15 -15.75
CA GLY A 57 9.55 -1.41 -15.03
C GLY A 57 8.30 -2.26 -14.80
N LEU A 58 8.49 -3.41 -14.14
CA LEU A 58 7.45 -4.41 -13.88
C LEU A 58 6.26 -3.83 -13.09
N VAL A 59 6.55 -3.05 -12.06
CA VAL A 59 5.54 -2.47 -11.15
C VAL A 59 4.68 -1.39 -11.78
N ALA A 60 5.10 -0.84 -12.93
CA ALA A 60 4.28 0.08 -13.74
C ALA A 60 3.21 -0.65 -14.56
N HIS A 61 3.17 -1.99 -14.53
CA HIS A 61 2.14 -2.73 -15.25
C HIS A 61 0.73 -2.40 -14.69
N PRO A 62 -0.28 -2.12 -15.54
CA PRO A 62 -1.62 -1.71 -15.07
C PRO A 62 -2.25 -2.69 -14.07
N ARG A 63 -1.99 -4.00 -14.21
CA ARG A 63 -2.45 -5.00 -13.24
C ARG A 63 -1.86 -4.79 -11.84
N ILE A 64 -0.57 -4.45 -11.72
CA ILE A 64 0.06 -4.18 -10.43
C ILE A 64 -0.56 -2.94 -9.79
N LEU A 65 -0.72 -1.87 -10.57
CA LEU A 65 -1.34 -0.63 -10.09
C LEU A 65 -2.78 -0.85 -9.61
N ALA A 66 -3.55 -1.68 -10.31
CA ALA A 66 -4.91 -2.04 -9.90
C ALA A 66 -4.93 -2.81 -8.57
N ILE A 67 -4.02 -3.78 -8.39
CA ILE A 67 -3.89 -4.53 -7.13
C ILE A 67 -3.44 -3.60 -6.00
N TYR A 68 -2.43 -2.75 -6.25
CA TYR A 68 -1.96 -1.80 -5.24
C TYR A 68 -3.05 -0.82 -4.85
N ARG A 69 -3.76 -0.24 -5.82
CA ARG A 69 -4.90 0.66 -5.56
C ARG A 69 -5.95 0.00 -4.68
N LYS A 70 -6.34 -1.24 -5.00
CA LYS A 70 -7.32 -2.03 -4.21
C LYS A 70 -6.89 -2.15 -2.76
N HIS A 71 -5.65 -2.57 -2.49
CA HIS A 71 -5.18 -2.77 -1.11
C HIS A 71 -4.86 -1.46 -0.40
N TYR A 72 -4.41 -0.43 -1.12
CA TYR A 72 -4.24 0.92 -0.59
C TYR A 72 -5.53 1.44 0.05
N PHE A 73 -6.67 1.30 -0.65
CA PHE A 73 -7.96 1.75 -0.12
C PHE A 73 -8.47 0.89 1.02
N LYS A 74 -8.15 -0.41 1.07
CA LYS A 74 -8.46 -1.24 2.25
C LYS A 74 -7.75 -0.75 3.51
N VAL A 75 -6.46 -0.43 3.39
CA VAL A 75 -5.68 0.13 4.52
C VAL A 75 -6.23 1.50 4.91
N HIS A 76 -6.55 2.33 3.92
CA HIS A 76 -7.14 3.65 4.19
C HIS A 76 -8.51 3.55 4.88
N GLY A 77 -9.40 2.67 4.41
CA GLY A 77 -10.70 2.42 5.03
C GLY A 77 -10.58 1.90 6.46
N LEU A 78 -9.68 0.95 6.71
CA LEU A 78 -9.42 0.42 8.06
C LEU A 78 -8.91 1.51 9.01
N ASN A 79 -8.04 2.41 8.53
CA ASN A 79 -7.60 3.57 9.32
C ASN A 79 -8.76 4.50 9.66
N LEU A 80 -9.63 4.81 8.69
CA LEU A 80 -10.79 5.69 8.90
C LEU A 80 -11.78 5.09 9.90
N GLU A 81 -12.09 3.79 9.79
CA GLU A 81 -12.99 3.08 10.70
C GLU A 81 -12.48 3.06 12.14
N ARG A 82 -11.15 3.04 12.32
CA ARG A 82 -10.53 3.07 13.65
C ARG A 82 -10.51 4.47 14.23
N TYR A 83 -10.18 5.45 13.40
CA TYR A 83 -10.24 6.85 13.80
C TYR A 83 -11.67 7.22 14.25
N ALA A 84 -12.69 6.82 13.49
CA ALA A 84 -14.09 7.05 13.87
C ALA A 84 -14.47 6.38 15.20
N ARG A 85 -13.99 5.16 15.47
CA ARG A 85 -14.22 4.48 16.75
C ARG A 85 -13.53 5.18 17.92
N GLN A 86 -12.32 5.69 17.72
CA GLN A 86 -11.61 6.46 18.75
C GLN A 86 -12.36 7.74 19.08
N THR A 87 -12.86 8.47 18.08
CA THR A 87 -13.61 9.71 18.31
C THR A 87 -14.97 9.49 18.96
N ASP A 88 -15.65 8.37 18.68
CA ASP A 88 -16.93 8.04 19.34
C ASP A 88 -16.74 7.67 20.83
N ASP A 89 -15.57 7.15 21.21
CA ASP A 89 -15.22 6.82 22.60
C ASP A 89 -14.71 8.05 23.38
N ASP A 90 -14.21 9.09 22.69
CA ASP A 90 -13.68 10.35 23.25
C ASP A 90 -14.73 11.47 23.42
N ASP A 91 -16.04 11.13 23.37
CA ASP A 91 -17.18 12.06 23.55
C ASP A 91 -17.30 12.67 24.99
N GLU A 92 -16.19 12.80 25.72
CA GLU A 92 -16.01 13.69 26.87
C GLU A 92 -15.22 14.95 26.44
N ASP A 93 -15.67 15.63 25.38
CA ASP A 93 -15.28 17.01 25.04
C ASP A 93 -15.87 17.99 26.09
N ASP A 94 -15.47 17.84 27.36
CA ASP A 94 -15.70 18.86 28.39
C ASP A 94 -14.70 19.99 28.14
N GLU A 95 -15.18 21.23 27.99
CA GLU A 95 -14.35 22.45 27.88
C GLU A 95 -13.37 22.58 29.07
N SER A 96 -13.61 21.83 30.16
CA SER A 96 -12.74 21.69 31.32
C SER A 96 -11.42 20.94 31.06
N ASN A 97 -11.33 20.13 29.99
CA ASN A 97 -10.17 19.28 29.69
C ASN A 97 -9.09 19.97 28.83
N TRP A 98 -9.30 21.24 28.45
CA TRP A 98 -8.32 22.03 27.72
C TRP A 98 -7.12 22.40 28.62
N GLY A 99 -6.04 21.63 28.52
CA GLY A 99 -4.80 21.84 29.27
C GLY A 99 -4.49 20.77 30.31
N GLU A 100 -5.32 19.73 30.42
CA GLU A 100 -4.90 18.47 31.03
C GLU A 100 -4.18 17.65 29.96
N ASP A 101 -2.93 17.26 30.23
CA ASP A 101 -2.25 16.23 29.46
C ASP A 101 -3.01 14.93 29.76
N GLY A 102 -4.12 14.70 29.05
CA GLY A 102 -4.82 13.42 29.09
C GLY A 102 -3.80 12.33 28.82
N ASP A 103 -3.82 11.27 29.64
CA ASP A 103 -2.99 10.10 29.40
C ASP A 103 -3.30 9.63 27.98
N GLU A 104 -2.44 10.00 27.01
CA GLU A 104 -2.49 9.51 25.63
C GLU A 104 -2.41 7.99 25.77
N ALA A 105 -3.57 7.34 25.82
CA ALA A 105 -3.67 5.92 25.60
C ALA A 105 -2.83 5.67 24.33
N ASP A 106 -1.97 4.66 24.38
CA ASP A 106 -0.96 4.32 23.37
C ASP A 106 -1.64 3.84 22.05
N ALA A 107 -2.53 4.69 21.54
CA ALA A 107 -3.30 4.55 20.33
C ALA A 107 -2.28 4.68 19.22
N SER A 108 -1.78 3.52 18.79
CA SER A 108 -0.98 3.41 17.58
C SER A 108 -1.74 4.13 16.47
N GLY A 109 -1.20 5.27 16.04
CA GLY A 109 -1.84 6.14 15.06
C GLY A 109 -2.09 5.43 13.72
N PRO A 110 -2.77 6.08 12.77
CA PRO A 110 -3.10 5.46 11.50
C PRO A 110 -1.83 5.00 10.77
N VAL A 111 -1.85 3.76 10.27
CA VAL A 111 -0.73 3.15 9.56
C VAL A 111 -0.76 3.63 8.10
N PRO A 112 0.24 4.37 7.59
CA PRO A 112 0.25 4.82 6.21
C PRO A 112 0.21 3.64 5.23
N PRO A 113 -0.66 3.64 4.19
CA PRO A 113 -0.74 2.51 3.26
C PRO A 113 0.57 2.18 2.54
N ASN A 114 1.37 3.20 2.18
CA ASN A 114 2.66 2.98 1.53
C ASN A 114 3.68 2.33 2.49
N LEU A 115 3.64 2.69 3.78
CA LEU A 115 4.48 2.07 4.80
C LEU A 115 4.18 0.57 4.86
N LEU A 116 2.91 0.21 5.00
CA LEU A 116 2.47 -1.18 5.16
C LEU A 116 2.71 -2.04 3.91
N LEU A 117 2.32 -1.53 2.74
CA LEU A 117 2.29 -2.32 1.51
C LEU A 117 3.65 -2.36 0.79
N VAL A 118 4.53 -1.38 0.99
CA VAL A 118 5.78 -1.23 0.22
C VAL A 118 7.01 -1.21 1.12
N GLU A 119 7.07 -0.33 2.12
CA GLU A 119 8.28 -0.13 2.91
C GLU A 119 8.55 -1.33 3.84
N MET A 120 7.49 -1.82 4.51
CA MET A 120 7.54 -3.00 5.38
C MET A 120 7.65 -4.32 4.62
N MET A 121 7.48 -4.31 3.29
CA MET A 121 7.61 -5.52 2.45
C MET A 121 8.98 -6.19 2.59
N SER A 122 10.02 -5.42 2.88
CA SER A 122 11.35 -5.96 3.15
C SER A 122 11.41 -6.95 4.33
N GLU A 123 10.42 -6.91 5.24
CA GLU A 123 10.36 -7.76 6.43
C GLU A 123 9.64 -9.10 6.17
N TYR A 124 8.68 -9.13 5.24
CA TYR A 124 7.85 -10.32 4.97
C TYR A 124 8.08 -10.96 3.59
N ASP A 125 8.54 -10.21 2.59
CA ASP A 125 8.81 -10.73 1.24
C ASP A 125 9.92 -9.97 0.50
N THR A 126 11.15 -10.44 0.69
CA THR A 126 12.34 -9.84 0.07
C THR A 126 12.36 -9.98 -1.45
N GLU A 127 11.73 -11.02 -2.00
CA GLU A 127 11.72 -11.28 -3.44
C GLU A 127 10.77 -10.35 -4.18
N LEU A 128 9.60 -10.05 -3.60
CA LEU A 128 8.74 -9.00 -4.14
C LEU A 128 9.35 -7.61 -3.90
N PHE A 129 9.95 -7.38 -2.74
CA PHE A 129 10.50 -6.08 -2.38
C PHE A 129 11.52 -5.53 -3.38
N LYS A 130 12.31 -6.42 -4.01
CA LYS A 130 13.29 -6.00 -5.03
C LYS A 130 12.66 -5.24 -6.21
N TYR A 131 11.41 -5.54 -6.54
CA TYR A 131 10.66 -4.87 -7.60
C TYR A 131 10.03 -3.56 -7.12
N PHE A 132 9.64 -3.50 -5.84
CA PHE A 132 8.92 -2.37 -5.25
C PHE A 132 9.83 -1.32 -4.58
N LYS A 133 11.14 -1.57 -4.46
CA LYS A 133 12.11 -0.67 -3.80
C LYS A 133 12.04 0.80 -4.20
N TYR A 134 11.70 1.08 -5.47
CA TYR A 134 11.57 2.45 -6.01
C TYR A 134 10.15 2.77 -6.46
N PHE A 135 9.18 1.96 -6.04
CA PHE A 135 7.79 2.16 -6.38
C PHE A 135 7.24 3.35 -5.58
N VAL A 136 6.92 4.43 -6.29
CA VAL A 136 6.28 5.61 -5.72
C VAL A 136 4.99 5.85 -6.50
N TYR A 137 3.88 5.52 -5.86
CA TYR A 137 2.55 5.69 -6.45
C TYR A 137 1.53 5.96 -5.35
N VAL A 138 0.81 7.07 -5.50
CA VAL A 138 -0.32 7.43 -4.63
C VAL A 138 -1.57 7.41 -5.49
N PRO A 139 -2.52 6.49 -5.24
CA PRO A 139 -3.76 6.45 -6.00
C PRO A 139 -4.57 7.72 -5.73
N ILE A 140 -5.01 8.39 -6.79
CA ILE A 140 -5.93 9.52 -6.71
C ILE A 140 -7.35 9.03 -6.99
N GLY A 141 -8.32 9.48 -6.20
CA GLY A 141 -9.75 9.16 -6.34
C GLY A 141 -10.32 8.39 -5.13
N GLU A 142 -11.57 7.98 -5.24
CA GLU A 142 -12.28 7.22 -4.19
C GLU A 142 -12.08 5.71 -4.35
N ASP A 143 -12.52 4.94 -3.33
CA ASP A 143 -12.50 3.49 -3.33
C ASP A 143 -13.19 2.95 -4.59
N PRO A 144 -12.55 2.07 -5.40
CA PRO A 144 -13.15 1.48 -6.58
C PRO A 144 -14.48 0.72 -6.30
N SER A 145 -14.84 0.40 -5.05
CA SER A 145 -16.18 -0.12 -4.71
C SER A 145 -17.32 0.88 -4.95
N LEU A 146 -17.02 2.18 -5.05
CA LEU A 146 -18.00 3.23 -5.36
C LEU A 146 -18.19 3.42 -6.88
N GLU A 147 -17.32 2.82 -7.70
CA GLU A 147 -17.44 2.81 -9.16
C GLU A 147 -18.36 1.66 -9.61
N MET A 148 -19.65 1.77 -9.32
CA MET A 148 -20.66 0.96 -10.02
C MET A 148 -20.74 1.41 -11.49
N CYS A 149 -20.26 0.56 -12.40
CA CYS A 149 -20.61 0.65 -13.83
C CYS A 149 -21.94 -0.05 -14.11
#